data_AF-A0A0C3LMN1-F1
#
_entry.id   AF-A0A0C3LMN1-F1
#
_cell.length_a   1.000
_cell.length_b   1.000
_cell.length_c   1.000
_cell.angle_alpha   90.00
_cell.angle_beta   90.00
_cell.angle_gamma   90.00
#
_symmetry.space_group_name_H-M   'P 1'
#
loop_
_entity.id
_entity.type
_entity.pdbx_description
1 polymer ?
#
loop_
_entity_poly.entity_id
_entity_poly.type
_entity_poly.pdbx_seq_one_letter_code
_entity_poly.pdbx_strand_id
1 'polypeptide(L)'
;MKIDAPKVHLPPGRDVVDVFGDFLKYMYDCVGDQIRKQHSGGDDLWSSLKETAQFVLSHPNGWGSKQQGRMREAAIKGGLVPNTPKGRERIEFVTEGEASFHWCIDQALTQATLKEGTRIVVADLGGGTIDVSSFVVKTPRP
;
A
#
# COMPACT_ATOMS: atom_id res chain seq x y z
N MET A 1 3.26 -21.88 -4.78
CA MET A 1 2.92 -22.56 -3.52
C MET A 1 1.49 -22.16 -3.17
N LYS A 2 0.55 -23.10 -3.09
CA LYS A 2 -0.80 -22.80 -2.56
C LYS A 2 -0.75 -23.05 -1.06
N ILE A 3 -1.02 -22.03 -0.27
CA ILE A 3 -1.20 -22.20 1.16
C ILE A 3 -2.63 -22.71 1.35
N ASP A 4 -2.78 -23.90 1.94
CA ASP A 4 -4.07 -24.39 2.43
C ASP A 4 -4.47 -23.55 3.64
N ALA A 5 -5.08 -22.41 3.38
CA ALA A 5 -5.66 -21.57 4.43
C ALA A 5 -6.98 -22.20 4.90
N PRO A 6 -7.23 -22.27 6.21
CA PRO A 6 -8.49 -22.77 6.74
C PRO A 6 -9.67 -21.93 6.24
N LYS A 7 -10.83 -22.59 6.10
CA LYS A 7 -12.06 -21.95 5.60
C LYS A 7 -12.49 -20.85 6.57
N VAL A 8 -12.44 -19.60 6.13
CA VAL A 8 -12.85 -18.45 6.95
C VAL A 8 -14.36 -18.25 6.81
N HIS A 9 -15.07 -18.30 7.94
CA HIS A 9 -16.49 -17.96 8.02
C HIS A 9 -16.65 -16.49 8.43
N LEU A 10 -17.25 -15.69 7.56
CA LEU A 10 -17.52 -14.28 7.85
C LEU A 10 -18.85 -14.10 8.59
N PRO A 11 -18.98 -13.05 9.41
CA PRO A 11 -20.27 -12.70 10.01
C PRO A 11 -21.36 -12.54 8.93
N PRO A 12 -22.64 -12.82 9.26
CA PRO A 12 -23.73 -12.66 8.30
C PRO A 12 -23.75 -11.27 7.67
N GLY A 13 -23.86 -11.22 6.34
CA GLY A 13 -23.92 -9.97 5.58
C GLY A 13 -22.58 -9.23 5.41
N ARG A 14 -21.45 -9.80 5.88
CA ARG A 14 -20.11 -9.26 5.65
C ARG A 14 -19.39 -10.04 4.55
N ASP A 15 -18.69 -9.32 3.69
CA ASP A 15 -17.78 -9.90 2.71
C ASP A 15 -16.31 -9.57 3.00
N VAL A 16 -15.41 -10.08 2.16
CA VAL A 16 -13.96 -9.83 2.31
C VAL A 16 -13.56 -8.37 2.09
N VAL A 17 -14.34 -7.59 1.34
CA VAL A 17 -14.11 -6.14 1.18
C VAL A 17 -14.41 -5.43 2.48
N ASP A 18 -15.46 -5.84 3.20
CA ASP A 18 -15.79 -5.30 4.51
C ASP A 18 -14.70 -5.61 5.54
N VAL A 19 -14.23 -6.86 5.58
CA VAL A 19 -13.12 -7.26 6.48
C VAL A 19 -11.85 -6.47 6.18
N PHE A 20 -11.52 -6.32 4.89
CA PHE A 20 -10.35 -5.55 4.51
C PHE A 20 -10.51 -4.06 4.83
N GLY A 21 -11.71 -3.51 4.68
CA GLY A 21 -12.04 -2.14 5.07
C GLY A 21 -11.89 -1.91 6.58
N ASP A 22 -12.39 -2.83 7.40
CA ASP A 22 -12.23 -2.77 8.87
C ASP A 22 -10.74 -2.83 9.27
N PHE A 23 -9.93 -3.65 8.59
CA PHE A 23 -8.48 -3.71 8.80
C PHE A 23 -7.76 -2.40 8.40
N LEU A 24 -8.08 -1.84 7.24
CA LEU A 24 -7.52 -0.57 6.78
C LEU A 24 -7.89 0.57 7.74
N LYS A 25 -9.13 0.59 8.22
CA LYS A 25 -9.59 1.55 9.23
C LYS A 25 -8.74 1.47 10.49
N TYR A 26 -8.55 0.26 11.01
CA TYR A 26 -7.72 0.04 12.20
C TYR A 26 -6.30 0.58 12.01
N MET A 27 -5.66 0.29 10.87
CA MET A 27 -4.32 0.81 10.55
C MET A 27 -4.31 2.34 10.48
N TYR A 28 -5.31 2.94 9.86
CA TYR A 28 -5.44 4.39 9.74
C TYR A 28 -5.62 5.07 11.10
N ASP A 29 -6.47 4.51 11.96
CA ASP A 29 -6.69 4.99 13.33
C ASP A 29 -5.40 4.90 14.16
N CYS A 30 -4.65 3.79 14.05
CA CYS A 30 -3.35 3.63 14.71
C CYS A 30 -2.32 4.68 14.26
N VAL A 31 -2.23 4.97 12.96
CA VAL A 31 -1.33 6.01 12.43
C VAL A 31 -1.72 7.38 12.97
N GLY A 32 -3.03 7.71 12.94
CA GLY A 32 -3.54 8.97 13.49
C GLY A 32 -3.23 9.11 14.98
N ASP A 33 -3.46 8.07 15.77
CA ASP A 33 -3.14 8.06 17.20
C ASP A 33 -1.64 8.21 17.46
N GLN A 34 -0.79 7.61 16.63
CA GLN A 34 0.65 7.74 16.77
C GLN A 34 1.12 9.17 16.49
N ILE A 35 0.61 9.81 15.42
CA ILE A 35 0.92 11.22 15.10
C ILE A 35 0.49 12.15 16.24
N ARG A 36 -0.73 11.96 16.76
CA ARG A 36 -1.25 12.76 17.88
C ARG A 36 -0.37 12.64 19.12
N LYS A 37 0.11 11.44 19.43
CA LYS A 37 0.93 11.16 20.62
C LYS A 37 2.38 11.63 20.49
N GLN A 38 2.98 11.56 19.30
CA GLN A 38 4.40 11.83 19.10
C GLN A 38 4.75 13.32 18.95
N HIS A 39 3.78 14.16 18.59
CA HIS A 39 4.03 15.57 18.30
C HIS A 39 3.30 16.50 19.28
N SER A 40 4.00 17.53 19.76
CA SER A 40 3.37 18.65 20.46
C SER A 40 2.37 19.34 19.52
N GLY A 41 1.10 19.47 19.93
CA GLY A 41 0.03 19.94 19.04
C GLY A 41 -0.42 18.89 18.01
N GLY A 42 -0.20 17.59 18.29
CA GLY A 42 -0.48 16.49 17.37
C GLY A 42 -1.94 16.39 16.90
N ASP A 43 -2.90 16.86 17.68
CA ASP A 43 -4.32 16.91 17.28
C ASP A 43 -4.56 17.90 16.13
N ASP A 44 -3.95 19.08 16.20
CA ASP A 44 -4.02 20.09 15.13
C ASP A 44 -3.28 19.60 13.89
N LEU A 45 -2.09 19.02 14.09
CA LEU A 45 -1.30 18.43 13.01
C LEU A 45 -2.10 17.35 12.28
N TRP A 46 -2.64 16.37 13.01
CA TRP A 46 -3.46 15.32 12.42
C TRP A 46 -4.68 15.87 11.68
N SER A 47 -5.36 16.86 12.27
CA SER A 47 -6.52 17.51 11.64
C SER A 47 -6.18 18.19 10.32
N SER A 48 -4.98 18.76 10.20
CA SER A 48 -4.48 19.35 8.94
C SER A 48 -4.09 18.29 7.89
N LEU A 49 -3.55 17.15 8.32
CA LEU A 49 -3.02 16.11 7.43
C LEU A 49 -4.11 15.18 6.89
N LYS A 50 -5.08 14.78 7.73
CA LYS A 50 -6.06 13.73 7.40
C LYS A 50 -6.87 14.02 6.14
N GLU A 51 -7.18 15.29 5.88
CA GLU A 51 -8.00 15.73 4.73
C GLU A 51 -7.23 15.69 3.40
N THR A 52 -5.89 15.76 3.45
CA THR A 52 -5.01 15.81 2.27
C THR A 52 -4.19 14.53 2.07
N ALA A 53 -4.20 13.63 3.05
CA ALA A 53 -3.48 12.36 3.05
C ALA A 53 -3.72 11.56 1.77
N GLN A 54 -2.63 11.11 1.15
CA GLN A 54 -2.61 10.17 0.03
C GLN A 54 -2.35 8.77 0.56
N PHE A 55 -3.01 7.78 -0.03
CA PHE A 55 -2.89 6.37 0.34
C PHE A 55 -2.35 5.58 -0.85
N VAL A 56 -1.14 5.08 -0.70
CA VAL A 56 -0.52 4.19 -1.69
C VAL A 56 -0.64 2.77 -1.16
N LEU A 57 -1.43 1.93 -1.83
CA LEU A 57 -1.65 0.54 -1.43
C LEU A 57 -0.85 -0.40 -2.33
N SER A 58 0.03 -1.20 -1.74
CA SER A 58 0.72 -2.26 -2.47
C SER A 58 -0.20 -3.45 -2.72
N HIS A 59 0.01 -4.15 -3.83
CA HIS A 59 -0.72 -5.37 -4.16
C HIS A 59 0.17 -6.41 -4.86
N PRO A 60 -0.21 -7.69 -4.88
CA PRO A 60 0.55 -8.73 -5.58
C PRO A 60 0.75 -8.39 -7.06
N ASN A 61 1.91 -8.72 -7.62
CA ASN A 61 2.30 -8.34 -8.98
C ASN A 61 1.30 -8.79 -10.06
N GLY A 62 0.60 -9.91 -9.84
CA GLY A 62 -0.39 -10.45 -10.78
C GLY A 62 -1.81 -9.86 -10.67
N TRP A 63 -2.06 -8.92 -9.77
CA TRP A 63 -3.38 -8.33 -9.58
C TRP A 63 -3.66 -7.20 -10.58
N GLY A 64 -4.87 -7.20 -11.14
CA GLY A 64 -5.31 -6.20 -12.12
C GLY A 64 -6.39 -5.26 -11.60
N SER A 65 -7.02 -4.54 -12.51
CA SER A 65 -8.00 -3.48 -12.22
C SER A 65 -9.19 -3.95 -11.37
N LYS A 66 -9.64 -5.21 -11.53
CA LYS A 66 -10.74 -5.76 -10.73
C LYS A 66 -10.38 -5.85 -9.25
N GLN A 67 -9.20 -6.38 -8.92
CA GLN A 67 -8.74 -6.51 -7.54
C GLN A 67 -8.45 -5.14 -6.94
N GLN A 68 -7.76 -4.26 -7.69
CA GLN A 68 -7.53 -2.87 -7.28
C GLN A 68 -8.86 -2.14 -7.01
N GLY A 69 -9.89 -2.37 -7.83
CA GLY A 69 -11.23 -1.82 -7.61
C GLY A 69 -11.82 -2.22 -6.26
N ARG A 70 -11.68 -3.50 -5.87
CA ARG A 70 -12.12 -4.01 -4.56
C ARG A 70 -11.30 -3.45 -3.40
N MET A 71 -9.99 -3.30 -3.58
CA MET A 71 -9.13 -2.65 -2.57
C MET A 71 -9.52 -1.18 -2.36
N ARG A 72 -9.83 -0.46 -3.45
CA ARG A 72 -10.32 0.91 -3.39
C ARG A 72 -11.67 0.98 -2.67
N GLU A 73 -12.58 0.04 -2.95
CA GLU A 73 -13.85 -0.07 -2.23
C GLU A 73 -13.63 -0.30 -0.72
N ALA A 74 -12.72 -1.20 -0.35
CA ALA A 74 -12.36 -1.46 1.04
C ALA A 74 -11.82 -0.21 1.73
N ALA A 75 -10.90 0.53 1.09
CA ALA A 75 -10.34 1.77 1.64
C ALA A 75 -11.41 2.85 1.87
N ILE A 76 -12.38 2.97 0.96
CA ILE A 76 -13.53 3.88 1.11
C ILE A 76 -14.42 3.42 2.27
N LYS A 77 -14.77 2.13 2.35
CA LYS A 77 -15.57 1.56 3.45
C LYS A 77 -14.88 1.73 4.81
N GLY A 78 -13.55 1.58 4.85
CA GLY A 78 -12.70 1.81 6.01
C GLY A 78 -12.56 3.28 6.41
N GLY A 79 -13.07 4.22 5.61
CA GLY A 79 -13.09 5.64 5.93
C GLY A 79 -11.74 6.35 5.72
N LEU A 80 -10.81 5.76 4.96
CA LEU A 80 -9.53 6.41 4.62
C LEU A 80 -9.78 7.67 3.77
N VAL A 81 -10.75 7.60 2.86
CA VAL A 81 -11.13 8.69 1.97
C VAL A 81 -12.66 8.75 1.81
N PRO A 82 -13.25 9.92 1.54
CA PRO A 82 -14.67 10.02 1.23
C PRO A 82 -14.98 9.38 -0.14
N ASN A 83 -16.19 8.89 -0.31
CA ASN A 83 -16.67 8.34 -1.58
C ASN A 83 -17.02 9.45 -2.59
N THR A 84 -16.03 10.25 -2.98
CA THR A 84 -16.15 11.34 -3.97
C THR A 84 -15.06 11.18 -5.02
N PRO A 85 -15.18 11.83 -6.21
CA PRO A 85 -14.11 11.79 -7.22
C PRO A 85 -12.74 12.19 -6.65
N LYS A 86 -12.67 13.32 -5.95
CA LYS A 86 -11.44 13.78 -5.27
C LYS A 86 -10.94 12.81 -4.21
N GLY A 87 -11.83 12.18 -3.45
CA GLY A 87 -11.43 11.17 -2.45
C GLY A 87 -10.82 9.94 -3.10
N ARG A 88 -11.40 9.47 -4.20
CA ARG A 88 -10.92 8.29 -4.96
C ARG A 88 -9.56 8.52 -5.63
N GLU A 89 -9.26 9.76 -6.02
CA GLU A 89 -7.96 10.19 -6.54
C GLU A 89 -6.85 10.07 -5.49
N ARG A 90 -7.18 10.12 -4.18
CA ARG A 90 -6.20 9.95 -3.10
C ARG A 90 -5.77 8.50 -2.85
N ILE A 91 -6.25 7.54 -3.65
CA ILE A 91 -5.89 6.13 -3.55
C ILE A 91 -5.13 5.73 -4.81
N GLU A 92 -3.84 5.50 -4.64
CA GLU A 92 -2.92 5.00 -5.64
C GLU A 92 -2.53 3.55 -5.35
N PHE A 93 -2.07 2.87 -6.40
CA PHE A 93 -1.67 1.47 -6.34
C PHE A 93 -0.26 1.31 -6.88
N VAL A 94 0.48 0.43 -6.23
CA VAL A 94 1.82 0.02 -6.62
C VAL A 94 1.91 -1.49 -6.49
N THR A 95 2.71 -2.16 -7.32
CA THR A 95 2.97 -3.58 -7.10
C THR A 95 3.90 -3.78 -5.89
N GLU A 96 3.80 -4.92 -5.20
CA GLU A 96 4.73 -5.28 -4.13
C GLU A 96 6.19 -5.27 -4.62
N GLY A 97 6.43 -5.72 -5.86
CA GLY A 97 7.74 -5.63 -6.50
C GLY A 97 8.27 -4.20 -6.65
N GLU A 98 7.43 -3.26 -7.09
CA GLU A 98 7.80 -1.84 -7.21
C GLU A 98 7.99 -1.17 -5.86
N ALA A 99 7.11 -1.44 -4.88
CA ALA A 99 7.23 -0.89 -3.53
C ALA A 99 8.55 -1.34 -2.86
N SER A 100 8.86 -2.64 -2.95
CA SER A 100 10.12 -3.21 -2.45
C SER A 100 11.33 -2.65 -3.20
N PHE A 101 11.23 -2.45 -4.52
CA PHE A 101 12.28 -1.82 -5.31
C PHE A 101 12.57 -0.37 -4.88
N HIS A 102 11.53 0.44 -4.64
CA HIS A 102 11.69 1.80 -4.13
C HIS A 102 12.44 1.82 -2.81
N TRP A 103 12.09 0.92 -1.87
CA TRP A 103 12.78 0.80 -0.61
C TRP A 103 14.25 0.35 -0.78
N CYS A 104 14.50 -0.65 -1.64
CA CYS A 104 15.87 -1.11 -1.92
C CYS A 104 16.74 0.00 -2.52
N ILE A 105 16.18 0.86 -3.37
CA ILE A 105 16.92 2.01 -3.91
C ILE A 105 17.28 2.99 -2.80
N ASP A 106 16.29 3.38 -2.00
CA ASP A 106 16.45 4.37 -0.95
C ASP A 106 17.45 3.93 0.14
N GLN A 107 17.37 2.66 0.56
CA GLN A 107 18.15 2.17 1.70
C GLN A 107 19.49 1.55 1.30
N ALA A 108 19.55 0.82 0.19
CA ALA A 108 20.71 -0.01 -0.16
C ALA A 108 21.52 0.52 -1.35
N LEU A 109 20.91 1.33 -2.23
CA LEU A 109 21.55 1.82 -3.46
C LEU A 109 21.81 3.32 -3.45
N THR A 110 21.45 4.05 -2.39
CA THR A 110 21.76 5.49 -2.25
C THR A 110 23.26 5.80 -2.28
N GLN A 111 24.12 4.82 -1.98
CA GLN A 111 25.57 4.94 -2.14
C GLN A 111 26.10 4.46 -3.51
N ALA A 112 25.29 3.75 -4.29
CA ALA A 112 25.67 3.22 -5.60
C ALA A 112 25.05 4.07 -6.71
N THR A 113 25.87 4.73 -7.54
CA THR A 113 25.35 5.45 -8.71
C THR A 113 24.70 4.46 -9.67
N LEU A 114 23.36 4.45 -9.70
CA LEU A 114 22.59 3.65 -10.64
C LEU A 114 22.81 4.20 -12.05
N LYS A 115 23.63 3.49 -12.84
CA LYS A 115 23.91 3.82 -14.24
C LYS A 115 22.82 3.24 -15.13
N GLU A 116 22.58 3.89 -16.26
CA GLU A 116 21.77 3.30 -17.32
C GLU A 116 22.26 1.87 -17.65
N GLY A 117 21.32 0.96 -17.82
CA GLY A 117 21.59 -0.46 -18.06
C GLY A 117 21.80 -1.28 -16.78
N THR A 118 21.84 -0.67 -15.59
CA THR A 118 21.89 -1.42 -14.33
C THR A 118 20.65 -2.30 -14.20
N ARG A 119 20.87 -3.59 -13.89
CA ARG A 119 19.81 -4.58 -13.72
C ARG A 119 19.68 -4.92 -12.25
N ILE A 120 18.47 -4.84 -11.73
CA ILE A 120 18.17 -5.08 -10.32
C ILE A 120 17.12 -6.18 -10.26
N VAL A 121 17.34 -7.14 -9.38
CA VAL A 121 16.36 -8.20 -9.09
C VAL A 121 15.96 -8.06 -7.63
N VAL A 122 14.66 -7.97 -7.40
CA VAL A 122 14.06 -7.95 -6.07
C VAL A 122 13.32 -9.27 -5.90
N ALA A 123 13.68 -10.00 -4.84
CA ALA A 123 13.00 -11.23 -4.44
C ALA A 123 12.24 -10.97 -3.13
N ASP A 124 10.92 -10.90 -3.22
CA ASP A 124 10.03 -10.84 -2.07
C ASP A 124 9.66 -12.27 -1.66
N LEU A 125 10.16 -12.68 -0.49
CA LEU A 125 10.01 -14.01 0.07
C LEU A 125 9.04 -13.98 1.26
N GLY A 126 7.84 -13.48 1.00
CA GLY A 126 6.78 -13.36 1.99
C GLY A 126 6.33 -14.70 2.57
N GLY A 127 5.55 -14.63 3.66
CA GLY A 127 4.99 -15.84 4.28
C GLY A 127 3.90 -16.53 3.45
N GLY A 128 3.35 -15.82 2.45
CA GLY A 128 2.22 -16.24 1.62
C GLY A 128 2.60 -16.63 0.18
N THR A 129 3.50 -15.85 -0.40
CA THR A 129 3.88 -15.89 -1.81
C THR A 129 5.38 -15.66 -1.95
N ILE A 130 5.92 -16.07 -3.09
CA ILE A 130 7.28 -15.73 -3.51
C ILE A 130 7.13 -14.97 -4.82
N ASP A 131 7.54 -13.71 -4.82
CA ASP A 131 7.42 -12.81 -5.96
C ASP A 131 8.82 -12.30 -6.35
N VAL A 132 9.17 -12.46 -7.62
CA VAL A 132 10.47 -12.02 -8.15
C VAL A 132 10.22 -10.99 -9.24
N SER A 133 10.86 -9.83 -9.09
CA SER A 133 10.73 -8.70 -10.01
C SER A 133 12.11 -8.31 -10.52
N SER A 134 12.23 -8.06 -11.83
CA SER A 134 13.47 -7.58 -12.44
C SER A 134 13.27 -6.21 -13.07
N PHE A 135 14.15 -5.27 -12.72
CA PHE A 135 14.13 -3.90 -13.20
C PHE A 135 15.40 -3.60 -13.98
N VAL A 136 15.28 -2.72 -14.98
CA VAL A 136 16.42 -2.17 -15.71
C VAL A 136 16.34 -0.66 -15.64
N VAL A 137 17.41 -0.03 -15.16
CA VAL A 137 17.52 1.43 -15.12
C VAL A 137 17.63 1.95 -16.55
N LYS A 138 16.60 2.68 -16.99
CA LYS A 138 16.64 3.49 -18.21
C LYS A 138 17.06 4.91 -17.85
N THR A 139 17.64 5.64 -18.79
CA THR A 139 18.12 7.02 -18.63
C THR A 139 17.08 7.89 -17.90
N PRO A 140 17.48 8.75 -16.94
CA PRO A 140 16.54 9.62 -16.23
C PRO A 140 15.79 10.53 -17.20
N ARG A 141 14.50 10.74 -16.96
CA ARG A 141 13.81 11.90 -17.53
C ARG A 141 14.22 13.15 -16.72
N PRO A 142 14.56 14.27 -17.38
CA PRO A 142 14.87 15.53 -16.69
C PRO A 142 13.67 16.03 -15.89
#